data_AF-A0A7S2TGT9-F1
#
_entry.id   AF-A0A7S2TGT9-F1
#
_cell.length_a   1.000
_cell.length_b   1.000
_cell.length_c   1.000
_cell.angle_alpha   90.00
_cell.angle_beta   90.00
_cell.angle_gamma   90.00
#
_symmetry.space_group_name_H-M   'P 1'
#
loop_
_entity.id
_entity.type
_entity.pdbx_description
1 polymer ?
#
loop_
_entity_poly.entity_id
_entity_poly.type
_entity_poly.pdbx_seq_one_letter_code
_entity_poly.pdbx_strand_id
1 'polypeptide(L)'
;DADVVVHEATNACLDLDVEAGREGEIVEQTLEHGHSTPEMAGDFARRTRAKMLVLNHFSQRYKGDDSPASLEIMRQIEEIARKASGLKGHGVVAAWDQLQLPIPRTR
;
A
#
# COMPACT_ATOMS: atom_id res chain seq x y z
N ASP A 1 19.32 1.19 1.86
CA ASP A 1 19.10 -0.23 2.14
C ASP A 1 18.37 -0.29 3.47
N ALA A 2 17.21 -0.92 3.51
CA ALA A 2 16.32 -0.90 4.66
C ALA A 2 15.72 -2.29 4.88
N ASP A 3 15.63 -2.74 6.13
CA ASP A 3 14.96 -4.01 6.42
C ASP A 3 13.44 -3.87 6.26
N VAL A 4 12.89 -2.78 6.77
CA VAL A 4 11.47 -2.45 6.71
C VAL A 4 11.31 -0.99 6.33
N VAL A 5 10.41 -0.73 5.40
CA VAL A 5 9.86 0.60 5.13
C VAL A 5 8.43 0.63 5.62
N VAL A 6 8.09 1.61 6.47
CA VAL A 6 6.71 1.96 6.78
C VAL A 6 6.38 3.22 5.99
N HIS A 7 5.36 3.17 5.14
CA HIS A 7 5.00 4.27 4.25
C HIS A 7 3.49 4.49 4.24
N GLU A 8 3.06 5.75 4.15
CA GLU A 8 1.64 6.05 3.97
C GLU A 8 1.14 5.63 2.58
N ALA A 9 -0.13 5.24 2.50
CA ALA A 9 -0.83 4.94 1.26
C ALA A 9 -2.31 5.34 1.39
N THR A 10 -2.53 6.65 1.56
CA THR A 10 -3.83 7.23 1.92
C THR A 10 -4.92 6.91 0.91
N ASN A 11 -4.62 7.07 -0.38
CA ASN A 11 -5.58 6.85 -1.46
C ASN A 11 -5.04 5.81 -2.43
N ALA A 12 -5.85 4.80 -2.72
CA ALA A 12 -5.57 3.81 -3.75
C ALA A 12 -6.52 3.97 -4.94
N CYS A 13 -6.00 3.77 -6.14
CA CYS A 13 -6.79 3.54 -7.35
C CYS A 13 -7.09 2.04 -7.43
N LEU A 14 -8.29 1.64 -7.04
CA LEU A 14 -8.72 0.24 -7.04
C LEU A 14 -9.20 -0.19 -8.42
N ASP A 15 -9.44 -1.49 -8.62
CA ASP A 15 -9.89 -2.03 -9.92
C ASP A 15 -11.16 -1.33 -10.43
N LEU A 16 -12.12 -1.06 -9.53
CA LEU A 16 -13.35 -0.31 -9.85
C LEU A 16 -13.08 1.13 -10.31
N ASP A 17 -12.03 1.76 -9.80
CA ASP A 17 -11.65 3.11 -10.20
C ASP A 17 -11.00 3.12 -11.59
N VAL A 18 -10.19 2.09 -11.88
CA VAL A 18 -9.60 1.87 -13.20
C VAL A 18 -10.70 1.59 -14.23
N GLU A 19 -11.66 0.72 -13.93
CA GLU A 19 -12.82 0.45 -14.79
C GLU A 19 -13.67 1.71 -15.05
N ALA A 20 -13.75 2.59 -14.05
CA ALA A 20 -14.42 3.89 -14.16
C ALA A 20 -13.57 4.97 -14.85
N GLY A 21 -12.31 4.68 -15.23
CA GLY A 21 -11.41 5.63 -15.88
C GLY A 21 -10.93 6.77 -14.97
N ARG A 22 -10.94 6.57 -13.64
CA ARG A 22 -10.61 7.60 -12.63
C ARG A 22 -9.16 7.56 -12.12
N GLU A 23 -8.31 6.75 -12.74
CA GLU A 23 -6.92 6.56 -12.30
C GLU A 23 -6.16 7.91 -12.21
N GLY A 24 -6.21 8.72 -13.27
CA GLY A 24 -5.53 10.01 -13.30
C GLY A 24 -6.06 10.99 -12.24
N GLU A 25 -7.39 11.05 -12.07
CA GLU A 25 -8.03 11.91 -11.07
C GLU A 25 -7.62 11.53 -9.65
N ILE A 26 -7.60 10.23 -9.32
CA ILE A 26 -7.21 9.75 -7.99
C ILE A 26 -5.75 10.10 -7.70
N VAL A 27 -4.86 9.91 -8.67
CA VAL A 27 -3.44 10.24 -8.50
C VAL A 27 -3.26 11.75 -8.31
N GLU A 28 -3.90 12.58 -9.13
CA GLU A 28 -3.83 14.04 -9.04
C GLU A 28 -4.37 14.53 -7.69
N GLN A 29 -5.57 14.11 -7.29
CA GLN A 29 -6.15 14.46 -5.99
C GLN A 29 -5.23 14.02 -4.84
N THR A 30 -4.62 12.84 -4.93
CA THR A 30 -3.74 12.35 -3.87
C THR A 30 -2.52 13.26 -3.70
N LEU A 31 -1.93 13.70 -4.81
CA LEU A 31 -0.80 14.63 -4.82
C LEU A 31 -1.20 16.03 -4.34
N GLU A 32 -2.35 16.55 -4.75
CA GLU A 32 -2.87 17.86 -4.30
C GLU A 32 -3.06 17.93 -2.78
N HIS A 33 -3.48 16.82 -2.17
CA HIS A 33 -3.62 16.72 -0.71
C HIS A 33 -2.29 16.41 0.01
N GLY A 34 -1.18 16.28 -0.72
CA GLY A 34 0.14 16.00 -0.14
C GLY A 34 0.29 14.57 0.40
N HIS A 35 -0.45 13.62 -0.16
CA HIS A 35 -0.42 12.21 0.23
C HIS A 35 0.16 11.32 -0.86
N SER A 36 0.30 10.03 -0.54
CA SER A 36 0.87 8.99 -1.40
C SER A 36 -0.15 7.91 -1.78
N THR A 37 0.03 7.32 -2.97
CA THR A 37 -0.68 6.10 -3.39
C THR A 37 0.11 4.83 -3.05
N PRO A 38 -0.50 3.63 -3.06
CA PRO A 38 0.22 2.37 -2.86
C PRO A 38 1.33 2.15 -3.90
N GLU A 39 1.15 2.58 -5.15
CA GLU A 39 2.19 2.55 -6.19
C GLU A 39 3.40 3.39 -5.78
N MET A 40 3.18 4.60 -5.27
CA MET A 40 4.25 5.49 -4.81
C MET A 40 5.01 4.86 -3.63
N ALA A 41 4.30 4.27 -2.67
CA ALA A 41 4.90 3.56 -1.55
C ALA A 41 5.73 2.35 -2.03
N GLY A 42 5.21 1.59 -3.00
CA GLY A 42 5.92 0.47 -3.62
C GLY A 42 7.19 0.92 -4.34
N ASP A 43 7.10 1.98 -5.13
CA ASP A 43 8.24 2.58 -5.83
C ASP A 43 9.31 3.09 -4.87
N PHE A 44 8.90 3.71 -3.77
CA PHE A 44 9.81 4.14 -2.72
C PHE A 44 10.56 2.94 -2.10
N ALA A 45 9.83 1.88 -1.72
CA ALA A 45 10.41 0.66 -1.16
C ALA A 45 11.43 0.01 -2.12
N ARG A 46 11.12 0.00 -3.43
CA ARG A 46 12.05 -0.47 -4.47
C ARG A 46 13.32 0.36 -4.51
N ARG A 47 13.22 1.69 -4.48
CA ARG A 47 14.36 2.62 -4.53
C ARG A 47 15.25 2.50 -3.29
N THR A 48 14.66 2.27 -2.12
CA THR A 48 15.42 2.06 -0.88
C THR A 48 16.02 0.66 -0.75
N ARG A 49 15.68 -0.27 -1.66
CA ARG A 49 15.96 -1.71 -1.57
C ARG A 49 15.41 -2.31 -0.29
N ALA A 50 14.19 -1.94 0.07
CA ALA A 50 13.53 -2.47 1.26
C ALA A 50 13.36 -3.99 1.13
N LYS A 51 13.47 -4.74 2.24
CA LYS A 51 13.12 -6.18 2.25
C LYS A 51 11.63 -6.39 2.53
N MET A 52 10.98 -5.44 3.17
CA MET A 52 9.56 -5.43 3.49
C MET A 52 9.00 -4.01 3.41
N LEU A 53 7.77 -3.89 2.93
CA LEU A 53 6.98 -2.66 2.92
C LEU A 53 5.72 -2.87 3.76
N VAL A 54 5.52 -1.98 4.73
CA VAL A 54 4.31 -1.89 5.53
C VAL A 54 3.57 -0.61 5.13
N LEU A 55 2.39 -0.76 4.55
CA LEU A 55 1.52 0.35 4.18
C LEU A 55 0.71 0.78 5.40
N ASN A 56 0.59 2.09 5.64
CA ASN A 56 -0.16 2.64 6.75
C ASN A 56 -0.95 3.89 6.34
N HIS A 57 -1.67 4.50 7.29
CA HIS A 57 -2.33 5.80 7.15
C HIS A 57 -3.33 5.81 5.97
N PHE A 58 -4.27 4.86 5.99
CA PHE A 58 -5.29 4.72 4.96
C PHE A 58 -6.40 5.76 5.10
N SER A 59 -7.01 6.17 3.98
CA SER A 59 -8.22 6.98 4.00
C SER A 59 -9.36 6.26 4.73
N GLN A 60 -10.13 7.02 5.52
CA GLN A 60 -11.30 6.52 6.26
C GLN A 60 -12.39 5.91 5.37
N ARG A 61 -12.34 6.16 4.05
CA ARG A 61 -13.23 5.51 3.07
C ARG A 61 -13.05 3.99 3.04
N TYR A 62 -11.89 3.51 3.46
CA TYR A 62 -11.61 2.09 3.65
C TYR A 62 -11.92 1.74 5.11
N LYS A 63 -13.04 1.04 5.33
CA LYS A 63 -13.57 0.78 6.68
C LYS A 63 -12.57 0.09 7.62
N GLY A 64 -11.65 -0.70 7.09
CA GLY A 64 -10.65 -1.41 7.90
C GLY A 64 -11.25 -2.42 8.89
N ASP A 65 -12.49 -2.86 8.66
CA ASP A 65 -13.16 -3.89 9.46
C ASP A 65 -12.89 -5.31 8.93
N ASP A 66 -13.27 -6.34 9.69
CA ASP A 66 -13.10 -7.75 9.32
C ASP A 66 -14.12 -8.23 8.26
N SER A 67 -14.88 -7.32 7.64
CA SER A 67 -15.81 -7.73 6.60
C SER A 67 -15.05 -8.21 5.35
N PRO A 68 -15.56 -9.21 4.61
CA PRO A 68 -14.91 -9.71 3.40
C PRO A 68 -14.62 -8.61 2.37
N ALA A 69 -15.47 -7.59 2.29
CA ALA A 69 -15.28 -6.46 1.38
C ALA A 69 -14.10 -5.58 1.79
N SER A 70 -13.94 -5.26 3.07
CA SER A 70 -12.81 -4.48 3.57
C SER A 70 -11.48 -5.22 3.41
N LEU A 71 -11.48 -6.53 3.71
CA LEU A 71 -10.29 -7.37 3.52
C LEU A 71 -9.87 -7.44 2.05
N GLU A 72 -10.83 -7.54 1.13
CA GLU A 72 -10.56 -7.52 -0.30
C GLU A 72 -9.95 -6.19 -0.77
N ILE A 73 -10.45 -5.07 -0.27
CA ILE A 73 -9.86 -3.75 -0.54
C ILE A 73 -8.41 -3.68 -0.06
N MET A 74 -8.12 -4.10 1.17
CA MET A 74 -6.75 -4.10 1.70
C MET A 74 -5.84 -5.02 0.89
N ARG A 75 -6.34 -6.17 0.46
CA ARG A 75 -5.60 -7.10 -0.42
C ARG A 75 -5.27 -6.46 -1.78
N GLN A 76 -6.19 -5.69 -2.36
CA GLN A 76 -5.93 -4.95 -3.60
C GLN A 76 -4.86 -3.88 -3.39
N ILE A 77 -4.95 -3.10 -2.30
CA ILE A 77 -3.96 -2.09 -1.93
C ILE A 77 -2.56 -2.71 -1.81
N GLU A 78 -2.45 -3.86 -1.13
CA GLU A 78 -1.18 -4.61 -1.05
C GLU A 78 -0.67 -5.07 -2.41
N GLU A 79 -1.55 -5.58 -3.28
CA GLU A 79 -1.17 -6.07 -4.61
C GLU A 79 -0.64 -4.96 -5.51
N ILE A 80 -1.26 -3.79 -5.46
CA ILE A 80 -0.80 -2.60 -6.17
C ILE A 80 0.63 -2.22 -5.75
N ALA A 81 0.86 -2.07 -4.44
CA ALA A 81 2.18 -1.74 -3.90
C ALA A 81 3.21 -2.86 -4.15
N ARG A 82 2.78 -4.12 -4.12
CA ARG A 82 3.62 -5.29 -4.42
C ARG A 82 4.09 -5.28 -5.87
N LYS A 83 3.22 -4.98 -6.83
CA LYS A 83 3.59 -4.83 -8.25
C LYS A 83 4.64 -3.71 -8.44
N ALA A 84 4.43 -2.55 -7.81
CA ALA A 84 5.36 -1.42 -7.92
C ALA A 84 6.72 -1.69 -7.23
N SER A 85 6.71 -2.32 -6.05
CA SER A 85 7.93 -2.61 -5.28
C SER A 85 8.78 -3.74 -5.88
N GLY A 86 8.16 -4.70 -6.56
CA GLY A 86 8.82 -5.93 -7.01
C GLY A 86 9.12 -6.91 -5.87
N LEU A 87 8.58 -6.66 -4.67
CA LEU A 87 8.69 -7.58 -3.53
C LEU A 87 7.87 -8.85 -3.78
N LYS A 88 8.37 -9.99 -3.31
CA LYS A 88 7.74 -11.31 -3.52
C LYS A 88 7.11 -11.82 -2.24
N GLY A 89 6.10 -12.67 -2.38
CA GLY A 89 5.40 -13.29 -1.24
C GLY A 89 4.83 -12.25 -0.29
N HIS A 90 5.06 -12.43 1.02
CA HIS A 90 4.61 -11.54 2.10
C HIS A 90 5.51 -10.31 2.30
N GLY A 91 6.18 -9.83 1.24
CA GLY A 91 7.04 -8.64 1.33
C GLY A 91 6.29 -7.33 1.46
N VAL A 92 4.96 -7.31 1.23
CA VAL A 92 4.11 -6.13 1.39
C VAL A 92 2.95 -6.49 2.31
N VAL A 93 2.64 -5.61 3.27
CA VAL A 93 1.54 -5.78 4.23
C VAL A 93 0.80 -4.46 4.39
N ALA A 94 -0.53 -4.47 4.30
CA ALA A 94 -1.38 -3.38 4.74
C ALA A 94 -1.56 -3.47 6.25
N ALA A 95 -1.14 -2.44 6.98
CA ALA A 95 -1.19 -2.45 8.44
C ALA A 95 -2.63 -2.40 8.97
N TRP A 96 -2.84 -3.01 10.13
CA TRP A 96 -4.04 -2.82 10.93
C TRP A 96 -3.65 -2.52 12.38
N ASP A 97 -4.61 -2.05 13.16
CA ASP A 97 -4.38 -1.68 14.55
C ASP A 97 -3.78 -2.87 15.33
N GLN A 98 -2.71 -2.59 16.07
CA GLN A 98 -1.97 -3.56 16.88
C GLN A 98 -1.22 -4.65 16.08
N LEU A 99 -1.07 -4.50 14.76
CA LEU A 99 -0.22 -5.38 13.97
C LEU A 99 1.20 -5.47 14.56
N GLN A 100 1.68 -6.70 14.74
CA GLN A 100 3.06 -7.01 15.10
C GLN A 100 3.70 -7.86 14.01
N LEU A 101 4.85 -7.41 13.50
CA LEU A 101 5.60 -8.13 12.48
C LEU A 101 7.06 -8.35 12.93
N PRO A 102 7.63 -9.54 12.69
CA PRO A 102 9.06 -9.74 12.87
C PRO A 102 9.83 -9.01 11.78
N ILE A 103 10.97 -8.42 12.14
CA ILE A 103 11.88 -7.79 11.15
C ILE A 103 12.55 -8.89 10.31
N PRO A 104 12.53 -8.79 8.96
CA PRO A 104 13.19 -9.74 8.08
C PRO A 104 14.67 -9.86 8.42
N ARG A 105 15.14 -11.07 8.70
CA ARG A 105 16.58 -11.32 8.89
C ARG A 105 17.29 -11.27 7.54
N THR A 106 18.39 -10.51 7.48
CA THR A 106 19.35 -10.60 6.39
C THR A 106 19.95 -12.01 6.38
N ARG A 107 19.90 -12.70 5.23
CA ARG A 107 20.88 -13.75 4.92
C ARG A 107 22.10 -13.11 4.31
#